data_AF-A0A0L9TBH0-F1
#
_entry.id   AF-A0A0L9TBH0-F1
#
_cell.length_a   1.000
_cell.length_b   1.000
_cell.length_c   1.000
_cell.angle_alpha   90.00
_cell.angle_beta   90.00
_cell.angle_gamma   90.00
#
_symmetry.space_group_name_H-M   'P 1'
#
loop_
_entity.id
_entity.type
_entity.pdbx_description
1 polymer ?
#
loop_
_entity_poly.entity_id
_entity_poly.type
_entity_poly.pdbx_seq_one_letter_code
_entity_poly.pdbx_strand_id
1 'polypeptide(L)'
;MDLVEEKRKQREFALASVSEVSSSSSSSSLSGVAVFAGDRLQIRNESNLILLSAHLTDVQPFRLGPIESVCMVEGSDADKQTSYSSGVAIQFRNVEESEAFHCVFQQWKKEFNVQGGNLPNGTNVITSKSKFDEKIESSSAKMYFHYYGQLLHQQNMLQDYVRTGTYYAAVIENRSDFMGRVVVDVGAGSGILSLFAAQAGAKHVYAVEASEMAEYARKLIAGNPILGQRITVIKGKVEDVELPERADILISEPMGTLLVNERMLESYVIARDRFLTPNGKMFPSVGRIHMAPFSDEYLFVEIANKALFWQQQNYYGVDLTPLHGTAFQGYFSQPVVDAFDPRLLIAAPMFHVIDFTKIKEEELYEIDIPLRFIATVGARLHGLACWFDVLFNGSTARRWLTTAPGSPTTHWYQLRCVLSQPIYVVAGQEITGRMHLIAHTAQSYTIYLTLSAKTWGPGAEQGGILQTSSCKLDLKEPYYRMSQPQAYPLNQDQQPQDINIQSQDLDEVEMMHQPSPKSCAQIDSLMQNA
;
A
#
# COMPACT_ATOMS: atom_id res chain seq x y z
N MET A 1 38.86 43.14 27.52
CA MET A 1 38.96 42.31 28.73
C MET A 1 37.55 41.97 29.14
N ASP A 2 37.13 40.73 28.85
CA ASP A 2 36.62 39.81 29.87
C ASP A 2 35.96 38.58 29.20
N LEU A 3 36.82 37.60 28.92
CA LEU A 3 36.66 36.20 29.30
C LEU A 3 35.24 35.60 29.27
N VAL A 4 34.73 35.25 28.08
CA VAL A 4 33.93 34.02 27.90
C VAL A 4 34.23 33.45 26.50
N GLU A 5 35.44 32.92 26.35
CA GLU A 5 35.87 32.14 25.20
C GLU A 5 35.51 30.66 25.45
N GLU A 6 34.95 30.02 24.42
CA GLU A 6 34.91 28.57 24.17
C GLU A 6 34.53 27.58 25.29
N LYS A 7 33.30 27.05 25.21
CA LYS A 7 33.04 25.62 25.46
C LYS A 7 32.17 25.05 24.33
N ARG A 8 32.77 24.83 23.16
CA ARG A 8 32.23 23.86 22.19
C ARG A 8 32.29 22.49 22.86
N LYS A 9 31.17 21.77 22.90
CA LYS A 9 31.06 20.43 23.53
C LYS A 9 31.91 19.41 22.78
N GLN A 10 33.19 19.29 23.10
CA GLN A 10 34.01 18.13 22.75
C GLN A 10 33.54 16.94 23.58
N ARG A 11 33.38 15.77 22.97
CA ARG A 11 33.00 14.54 23.68
C ARG A 11 33.92 13.41 23.30
N GLU A 12 34.41 12.72 24.31
CA GLU A 12 35.45 11.71 24.19
C GLU A 12 34.94 10.36 24.65
N PHE A 13 35.36 9.31 23.96
CA PHE A 13 35.10 7.93 24.30
C PHE A 13 36.43 7.20 24.39
N ALA A 14 36.74 6.68 25.58
CA ALA A 14 37.88 5.80 25.76
C ALA A 14 37.60 4.46 25.07
N LEU A 15 38.58 3.97 24.33
CA LEU A 15 38.50 2.72 23.57
C LEU A 15 39.49 1.73 24.18
N ALA A 16 39.05 0.49 24.37
CA ALA A 16 39.88 -0.61 24.84
C ALA A 16 40.98 -0.95 23.82
N SER A 17 40.66 -0.88 22.53
CA SER A 17 41.64 -1.03 21.46
C SER A 17 41.22 -0.28 20.19
N VAL A 18 42.21 0.13 19.40
CA VAL A 18 42.02 0.71 18.06
C VAL A 18 43.04 0.12 17.08
N SER A 19 42.60 -0.22 15.87
CA SER A 19 43.47 -0.71 14.80
C SER A 19 43.00 -0.27 13.41
N GLU A 20 43.93 -0.03 12.49
CA GLU A 20 43.62 0.21 11.08
C GLU A 20 43.28 -1.11 10.38
N VAL A 21 42.26 -1.10 9.52
CA VAL A 21 41.79 -2.30 8.82
C VAL A 21 42.78 -2.74 7.72
N SER A 22 43.72 -1.87 7.31
CA SER A 22 44.66 -2.09 6.19
C SER A 22 46.02 -2.70 6.57
N SER A 23 46.33 -2.97 7.84
CA SER A 23 47.64 -3.52 8.24
C SER A 23 47.60 -5.05 8.43
N SER A 24 48.13 -5.79 7.45
CA SER A 24 48.35 -7.24 7.51
C SER A 24 49.57 -7.64 8.37
N SER A 25 49.76 -6.98 9.51
CA SER A 25 50.82 -7.29 10.46
C SER A 25 50.27 -7.14 11.87
N SER A 26 50.54 -8.12 12.73
CA SER A 26 50.15 -8.19 14.14
C SER A 26 50.61 -6.97 14.94
N SER A 27 49.91 -5.84 14.79
CA SER A 27 50.11 -4.64 15.58
C SER A 27 49.33 -4.79 16.87
N SER A 28 50.06 -4.73 17.99
CA SER A 28 49.52 -4.68 19.34
C SER A 28 48.31 -3.76 19.42
N SER A 29 47.19 -4.27 19.95
CA SER A 29 46.01 -3.50 20.31
C SER A 29 46.39 -2.41 21.31
N LEU A 30 46.52 -1.17 20.83
CA LEU A 30 46.76 0.00 21.67
C LEU A 30 45.42 0.57 22.10
N SER A 31 45.29 1.00 23.35
CA SER A 31 44.10 1.75 23.75
C SER A 31 44.05 3.07 22.98
N GLY A 32 42.88 3.69 22.92
CA GLY A 32 42.68 4.88 22.12
C GLY A 32 41.53 5.73 22.61
N VAL A 33 41.31 6.84 21.94
CA VAL A 33 40.21 7.77 22.23
C VAL A 33 39.55 8.17 20.91
N ALA A 34 38.22 8.06 20.87
CA ALA A 34 37.41 8.69 19.84
C ALA A 34 36.90 10.04 20.35
N VAL A 35 37.16 11.10 19.59
CA VAL A 35 36.84 12.47 19.92
C VAL A 35 35.89 13.03 18.87
N PHE A 36 34.72 13.46 19.33
CA PHE A 36 33.80 14.29 18.55
C PHE A 36 34.12 15.76 18.83
N ALA A 37 34.52 16.50 17.80
CA ALA A 37 34.84 17.91 17.90
C ALA A 37 34.33 18.64 16.65
N GLY A 38 33.33 19.52 16.85
CA GLY A 38 32.64 20.14 15.72
C GLY A 38 31.97 19.06 14.84
N ASP A 39 32.14 19.19 13.53
CA ASP A 39 31.56 18.33 12.49
C ASP A 39 32.45 17.12 12.12
N ARG A 40 33.46 16.83 12.94
CA ARG A 40 34.45 15.78 12.66
C ARG A 40 34.49 14.73 13.77
N LEU A 41 34.69 13.48 13.33
CA LEU A 41 35.11 12.39 14.20
C LEU A 41 36.61 12.19 14.04
N GLN A 42 37.31 12.12 15.17
CA GLN A 42 38.74 11.83 15.21
C GLN A 42 39.01 10.64 16.13
N ILE A 43 39.74 9.64 15.65
CA ILE A 43 40.16 8.48 16.45
C ILE A 43 41.68 8.50 16.57
N ARG A 44 42.18 8.44 17.81
CA ARG A 44 43.61 8.48 18.13
C ARG A 44 44.00 7.27 18.99
N ASN A 45 45.24 6.80 18.86
CA ASN A 45 45.80 5.80 19.77
C ASN A 45 46.49 6.46 20.99
N GLU A 46 46.97 5.65 21.93
CA GLU A 46 47.73 6.08 23.13
C GLU A 46 48.93 6.98 22.83
N SER A 47 49.57 6.83 21.66
CA SER A 47 50.69 7.66 21.22
C SER A 47 50.25 8.99 20.59
N ASN A 48 48.96 9.35 20.70
CA ASN A 48 48.32 10.49 20.03
C ASN A 48 48.41 10.47 18.48
N LEU A 49 48.71 9.32 17.89
CA LEU A 49 48.67 9.15 16.43
C LEU A 49 47.20 9.14 15.98
N ILE A 50 46.89 9.93 14.95
CA ILE A 50 45.54 10.05 14.39
C ILE A 50 45.35 8.94 13.36
N LEU A 51 44.48 7.97 13.66
CA LEU A 51 44.16 6.84 12.78
C LEU A 51 42.95 7.16 11.87
N LEU A 52 42.07 8.04 12.31
CA LEU A 52 40.93 8.53 11.52
C LEU A 52 40.65 9.98 11.85
N SER A 53 40.43 10.82 10.83
CA SER A 53 39.92 12.19 10.99
C SER A 53 39.12 12.60 9.77
N ALA A 54 37.81 12.46 9.83
CA ALA A 54 36.90 12.73 8.71
C ALA A 54 35.66 13.49 9.16
N HIS A 55 34.96 14.11 8.22
CA HIS A 55 33.65 14.71 8.48
C HIS A 55 32.63 13.63 8.81
N LEU A 56 31.72 13.91 9.74
CA LEU A 56 30.69 12.97 10.19
C LEU A 56 29.75 12.50 9.07
N THR A 57 29.61 13.28 8.00
CA THR A 57 28.85 12.91 6.81
C THR A 57 29.48 11.70 6.10
N ASP A 58 30.80 11.69 6.04
CA ASP A 58 31.60 10.76 5.24
C ASP A 58 32.00 9.51 6.04
N VAL A 59 31.74 9.50 7.35
CA VAL A 59 31.98 8.35 8.23
C VAL A 59 30.71 7.51 8.38
N GLN A 60 30.90 6.20 8.33
CA GLN A 60 29.86 5.21 8.64
C GLN A 60 30.40 4.16 9.63
N PRO A 61 29.92 4.16 10.89
CA PRO A 61 30.24 3.11 11.85
C PRO A 61 29.33 1.88 11.66
N PHE A 62 29.92 0.70 11.64
CA PHE A 62 29.24 -0.59 11.58
C PHE A 62 29.52 -1.40 12.85
N ARG A 63 28.48 -1.95 13.48
CA ARG A 63 28.64 -2.83 14.65
C ARG A 63 29.03 -4.23 14.18
N LEU A 64 30.15 -4.73 14.69
CA LEU A 64 30.61 -6.10 14.49
C LEU A 64 30.20 -7.01 15.67
N GLY A 65 30.00 -6.42 16.84
CA GLY A 65 29.54 -7.11 18.05
C GLY A 65 29.07 -6.12 19.13
N PRO A 66 28.78 -6.59 20.37
CA PRO A 66 28.29 -5.75 21.45
C PRO A 66 29.26 -4.62 21.84
N ILE A 67 30.57 -4.89 21.74
CA ILE A 67 31.64 -3.96 22.11
C ILE A 67 32.61 -3.67 20.95
N GLU A 68 32.32 -4.14 19.74
CA GLU A 68 33.21 -4.01 18.57
C GLU A 68 32.52 -3.31 17.43
N SER A 69 33.22 -2.36 16.80
CA SER A 69 32.71 -1.61 15.66
C SER A 69 33.82 -1.23 14.70
N VAL A 70 33.47 -0.97 13.44
CA VAL A 70 34.39 -0.47 12.42
C VAL A 70 33.86 0.82 11.85
N CYS A 71 34.68 1.87 11.85
CA CYS A 71 34.38 3.17 11.26
C CYS A 71 34.99 3.23 9.87
N MET A 72 34.15 3.23 8.84
CA MET A 72 34.57 3.36 7.44
C MET A 72 34.41 4.80 6.98
N VAL A 73 35.33 5.29 6.14
CA VAL A 73 35.24 6.60 5.48
C VAL A 73 34.93 6.39 4.00
N GLU A 74 33.87 7.03 3.50
CA GLU A 74 33.51 7.02 2.08
C GLU A 74 34.55 7.80 1.27
N GLY A 75 35.12 7.16 0.23
CA GLY A 75 36.00 7.80 -0.73
C GLY A 75 35.18 8.38 -1.89
N SER A 76 35.51 9.58 -2.34
CA SER A 76 34.89 10.18 -3.53
C SER A 76 35.60 9.71 -4.80
N ASP A 77 35.25 8.52 -5.30
CA ASP A 77 35.55 8.14 -6.69
C ASP A 77 34.28 8.21 -7.54
N ALA A 78 34.37 8.93 -8.65
CA ALA A 78 33.23 9.40 -9.46
C ALA A 78 32.54 8.32 -10.34
N ASP A 79 32.67 7.03 -9.99
CA ASP A 79 32.08 5.92 -10.75
C ASP A 79 31.25 4.99 -9.84
N LYS A 80 29.95 5.28 -9.74
CA LYS A 80 28.76 4.41 -9.45
C LYS A 80 28.86 3.14 -8.57
N GLN A 81 29.86 2.99 -7.69
CA GLN A 81 29.91 2.03 -6.59
C GLN A 81 30.51 2.73 -5.36
N THR A 82 29.86 2.63 -4.20
CA THR A 82 30.36 3.19 -2.93
C THR A 82 31.68 2.50 -2.55
N SER A 83 32.80 3.12 -2.88
CA SER A 83 34.15 2.67 -2.47
C SER A 83 34.54 3.35 -1.17
N TYR A 84 34.83 2.58 -0.11
CA TYR A 84 35.37 3.11 1.15
C TYR A 84 36.89 3.25 1.06
N SER A 85 37.43 4.43 1.38
CA SER A 85 38.86 4.75 1.21
C SER A 85 39.73 4.30 2.38
N SER A 86 39.17 4.17 3.58
CA SER A 86 39.88 3.74 4.78
C SER A 86 38.92 3.27 5.87
N GLY A 87 39.39 2.42 6.78
CA GLY A 87 38.60 1.87 7.88
C GLY A 87 39.42 1.72 9.16
N VAL A 88 38.81 2.03 10.31
CA VAL A 88 39.41 1.86 11.63
C VAL A 88 38.48 1.01 12.50
N ALA A 89 38.99 -0.11 13.00
CA ALA A 89 38.31 -0.94 13.97
C ALA A 89 38.51 -0.39 15.39
N ILE A 90 37.43 -0.33 16.14
CA ILE A 90 37.39 0.16 17.52
C ILE A 90 36.72 -0.87 18.42
N GLN A 91 37.27 -1.04 19.62
CA GLN A 91 36.69 -1.87 20.67
C GLN A 91 36.43 -1.01 21.92
N PHE A 92 35.22 -1.10 22.45
CA PHE A 92 34.77 -0.39 23.66
C PHE A 92 35.06 -1.23 24.92
N ARG A 93 35.15 -0.59 26.08
CA ARG A 93 35.42 -1.30 27.34
C ARG A 93 34.22 -2.09 27.86
N ASN A 94 33.02 -1.66 27.48
CA ASN A 94 31.75 -2.28 27.86
C ASN A 94 30.66 -1.93 26.83
N VAL A 95 29.49 -2.56 26.99
CA VAL A 95 28.35 -2.40 26.07
C VAL A 95 27.77 -0.99 26.19
N GLU A 96 27.75 -0.41 27.39
CA GLU A 96 27.22 0.92 27.64
C GLU A 96 28.00 2.02 26.88
N GLU A 97 29.33 1.92 26.82
CA GLU A 97 30.19 2.83 26.05
C GLU A 97 29.98 2.68 24.55
N SER A 98 29.81 1.45 24.07
CA SER A 98 29.49 1.15 22.66
C SER A 98 28.15 1.76 22.27
N GLU A 99 27.11 1.56 23.09
CA GLU A 99 25.79 2.14 22.85
C GLU A 99 25.81 3.67 22.90
N ALA A 100 26.50 4.24 23.90
CA ALA A 100 26.66 5.68 24.04
C ALA A 100 27.38 6.30 22.84
N PHE A 101 28.45 5.67 22.34
CA PHE A 101 29.17 6.13 21.14
C PHE A 101 28.26 6.19 19.92
N HIS A 102 27.50 5.12 19.64
CA HIS A 102 26.61 5.08 18.48
C HIS A 102 25.44 6.06 18.61
N CYS A 103 24.87 6.19 19.80
CA CYS A 103 23.82 7.16 20.08
C CYS A 103 24.31 8.59 19.80
N VAL A 104 25.51 8.90 20.27
CA VAL A 104 26.16 10.19 20.09
C VAL A 104 26.54 10.46 18.64
N PHE A 105 27.08 9.47 17.93
CA PHE A 105 27.38 9.58 16.51
C PHE A 105 26.13 9.93 15.69
N GLN A 106 25.02 9.22 15.93
CA GLN A 106 23.75 9.48 15.24
C GLN A 106 23.17 10.85 15.56
N GLN A 107 23.24 11.26 16.83
CA GLN A 107 22.80 12.59 17.26
C GLN A 107 23.63 13.68 16.54
N TRP A 108 24.95 13.57 16.53
CA TRP A 108 25.82 14.56 15.92
C TRP A 108 25.68 14.62 14.40
N LYS A 109 25.56 13.47 13.73
CA LYS A 109 25.29 13.42 12.29
C LYS A 109 23.97 14.12 11.94
N LYS A 110 22.94 13.98 12.78
CA LYS A 110 21.67 14.71 12.64
C LYS A 110 21.83 16.21 12.86
N GLU A 111 22.57 16.63 13.88
CA GLU A 111 22.82 18.05 14.17
C GLU A 111 23.54 18.77 13.00
N PHE A 112 24.50 18.10 12.34
CA PHE A 112 25.25 18.69 11.23
C PHE A 112 24.57 18.57 9.86
N ASN A 113 23.78 17.53 9.60
CA ASN A 113 22.92 17.49 8.40
C ASN A 113 21.84 18.59 8.40
N VAL A 114 21.53 19.19 9.56
CA VAL A 114 20.55 20.27 9.71
C VAL A 114 21.18 21.66 9.50
N GLN A 115 22.52 21.80 9.48
CA GLN A 115 23.22 23.08 9.31
C GLN A 115 23.27 23.62 7.86
N GLY A 116 22.34 23.17 6.99
CA GLY A 116 21.89 23.93 5.82
C GLY A 116 20.94 25.10 6.15
N GLY A 117 20.62 25.34 7.44
CA GLY A 117 19.81 26.47 7.88
C GLY A 117 20.11 26.86 9.34
N ASN A 118 20.73 28.02 9.53
CA ASN A 118 21.00 28.68 10.81
C ASN A 118 19.70 29.40 11.30
N LEU A 119 19.31 29.59 12.57
CA LEU A 119 20.00 29.95 13.84
C LEU A 119 19.02 29.68 15.06
N PRO A 120 19.36 30.01 16.34
CA PRO A 120 19.04 29.21 17.51
C PRO A 120 17.97 29.82 18.42
N ASN A 121 17.19 28.97 19.05
CA ASN A 121 16.83 29.12 20.45
C ASN A 121 16.35 27.77 20.99
N GLY A 122 16.81 27.44 22.18
CA GLY A 122 16.48 26.21 22.89
C GLY A 122 14.97 26.10 23.08
N THR A 123 14.34 25.33 22.22
CA THR A 123 13.10 24.61 22.50
C THR A 123 13.38 23.22 21.97
N ASN A 124 13.15 22.20 22.77
CA ASN A 124 13.21 20.81 22.32
C ASN A 124 12.46 20.72 20.99
N VAL A 125 13.17 20.59 19.87
CA VAL A 125 12.57 20.10 18.64
C VAL A 125 12.36 18.61 18.91
N ILE A 126 11.33 18.31 19.70
CA ILE A 126 10.39 17.29 19.30
C ILE A 126 10.12 17.68 17.86
N THR A 127 10.77 17.02 16.90
CA THR A 127 10.28 17.03 15.54
C THR A 127 8.85 16.58 15.73
N SER A 128 7.92 17.54 15.69
CA SER A 128 6.48 17.30 15.80
C SER A 128 6.26 16.10 14.92
N LYS A 129 6.01 14.93 15.52
CA LYS A 129 5.78 13.74 14.71
C LYS A 129 4.60 14.12 13.83
N SER A 130 4.78 13.95 12.52
CA SER A 130 3.68 14.17 11.59
C SER A 130 2.47 13.40 12.11
N LYS A 131 1.25 13.96 11.98
CA LYS A 131 0.02 13.20 12.28
C LYS A 131 0.05 11.83 11.59
N PHE A 132 0.63 11.75 10.39
CA PHE A 132 0.82 10.48 9.68
C PHE A 132 1.74 9.51 10.44
N ASP A 133 2.89 9.97 10.94
CA ASP A 133 3.90 9.16 11.62
C ASP A 133 3.50 8.72 13.05
N GLU A 134 2.49 9.38 13.63
CA GLU A 134 1.88 8.94 14.88
C GLU A 134 0.94 7.74 14.68
N LYS A 135 0.31 7.64 13.51
CA LYS A 135 -0.73 6.65 13.22
C LYS A 135 -0.21 5.43 12.47
N ILE A 136 0.80 5.60 11.63
CA ILE A 136 1.32 4.56 10.74
C ILE A 136 2.73 4.17 11.15
N GLU A 137 2.99 2.87 11.25
CA GLU A 137 4.33 2.38 11.55
C GLU A 137 5.32 2.69 10.42
N SER A 138 6.56 2.99 10.79
CA SER A 138 7.56 3.46 9.83
C SER A 138 7.91 2.45 8.72
N SER A 139 7.83 1.14 9.01
CA SER A 139 8.04 0.06 8.04
C SER A 139 6.95 0.05 6.98
N SER A 140 5.68 0.06 7.39
CA SER A 140 4.53 0.11 6.49
C SER A 140 4.55 1.38 5.65
N ALA A 141 4.82 2.54 6.26
CA ALA A 141 4.92 3.81 5.55
C ALA A 141 5.99 3.80 4.44
N LYS A 142 7.19 3.29 4.76
CA LYS A 142 8.29 3.18 3.78
C LYS A 142 7.91 2.25 2.63
N MET A 143 7.33 1.09 2.92
CA MET A 143 6.91 0.13 1.88
C MET A 143 5.81 0.72 0.99
N TYR A 144 4.83 1.40 1.59
CA TYR A 144 3.75 2.08 0.89
C TYR A 144 4.28 3.14 -0.08
N PHE A 145 5.08 4.09 0.39
CA PHE A 145 5.63 5.14 -0.49
C PHE A 145 6.63 4.58 -1.51
N HIS A 146 7.36 3.51 -1.18
CA HIS A 146 8.22 2.83 -2.14
C HIS A 146 7.40 2.21 -3.28
N TYR A 147 6.32 1.49 -2.95
CA TYR A 147 5.40 0.90 -3.92
C TYR A 147 4.80 1.97 -4.84
N TYR A 148 4.20 3.02 -4.29
CA TYR A 148 3.58 4.08 -5.09
C TYR A 148 4.59 4.98 -5.84
N GLY A 149 5.87 4.93 -5.46
CA GLY A 149 6.99 5.56 -6.14
C GLY A 149 7.45 4.86 -7.43
N GLN A 150 6.88 3.71 -7.79
CA GLN A 150 7.24 2.96 -8.99
C GLN A 150 6.27 3.22 -10.16
N LEU A 151 6.82 3.43 -11.36
CA LEU A 151 6.02 3.68 -12.57
C LEU A 151 5.12 2.51 -12.95
N LEU A 152 5.54 1.27 -12.70
CA LEU A 152 4.74 0.07 -13.01
C LEU A 152 3.40 0.08 -12.25
N HIS A 153 3.41 0.47 -10.98
CA HIS A 153 2.18 0.56 -10.18
C HIS A 153 1.29 1.73 -10.63
N GLN A 154 1.88 2.87 -11.00
CA GLN A 154 1.13 3.98 -11.62
C GLN A 154 0.51 3.57 -12.96
N GLN A 155 1.22 2.80 -13.79
CA GLN A 155 0.70 2.29 -15.06
C GLN A 155 -0.52 1.40 -14.83
N ASN A 156 -0.47 0.47 -13.87
CA ASN A 156 -1.62 -0.38 -13.55
C ASN A 156 -2.87 0.44 -13.19
N MET A 157 -2.70 1.52 -12.42
CA MET A 157 -3.79 2.43 -12.06
C MET A 157 -4.30 3.24 -13.26
N LEU A 158 -3.41 3.70 -14.14
CA LEU A 158 -3.78 4.47 -15.34
C LEU A 158 -4.46 3.61 -16.42
N GLN A 159 -4.11 2.33 -16.53
CA GLN A 159 -4.73 1.37 -17.46
C GLN A 159 -6.13 0.93 -17.02
N ASP A 160 -6.51 1.17 -15.76
CA ASP A 160 -7.90 1.07 -15.33
C ASP A 160 -8.71 2.23 -15.94
N TYR A 161 -9.27 1.96 -17.12
CA TYR A 161 -10.03 2.95 -17.89
C TYR A 161 -11.32 3.39 -17.20
N VAL A 162 -11.94 2.53 -16.39
CA VAL A 162 -13.14 2.87 -15.61
C VAL A 162 -12.76 3.90 -14.56
N ARG A 163 -11.69 3.64 -13.81
CA ARG A 163 -11.11 4.57 -12.83
C ARG A 163 -10.73 5.89 -13.49
N THR A 164 -9.74 5.88 -14.38
CA THR A 164 -9.14 7.11 -14.93
C THR A 164 -10.14 7.89 -15.78
N GLY A 165 -10.97 7.18 -16.55
CA GLY A 165 -12.01 7.77 -17.39
C GLY A 165 -13.13 8.43 -16.59
N THR A 166 -13.55 7.84 -15.46
CA THR A 166 -14.58 8.45 -14.61
C THR A 166 -14.08 9.74 -13.95
N TYR A 167 -12.83 9.76 -13.49
CA TYR A 167 -12.19 10.99 -12.98
C TYR A 167 -12.12 12.08 -14.06
N TYR A 168 -11.66 11.72 -15.27
CA TYR A 168 -11.63 12.64 -16.40
C TYR A 168 -13.02 13.23 -16.68
N ALA A 169 -14.04 12.38 -16.81
CA ALA A 169 -15.42 12.82 -17.06
C ALA A 169 -15.95 13.71 -15.93
N ALA A 170 -15.71 13.33 -14.66
CA ALA A 170 -16.13 14.10 -13.50
C ALA A 170 -15.55 15.52 -13.50
N VAL A 171 -14.28 15.68 -13.92
CA VAL A 171 -13.62 16.99 -14.02
C VAL A 171 -14.11 17.79 -15.23
N ILE A 172 -14.11 17.19 -16.41
CA ILE A 172 -14.41 17.90 -17.67
C ILE A 172 -15.89 18.28 -17.80
N GLU A 173 -16.81 17.44 -17.36
CA GLU A 173 -18.24 17.77 -17.41
C GLU A 173 -18.63 18.84 -16.38
N ASN A 174 -17.86 18.93 -15.30
CA ASN A 174 -18.00 19.98 -14.29
C ASN A 174 -16.97 21.08 -14.47
N ARG A 175 -16.57 21.37 -15.72
CA ARG A 175 -15.56 22.40 -16.04
C ARG A 175 -15.81 23.75 -15.35
N SER A 176 -17.07 24.14 -15.20
CA SER A 176 -17.47 25.38 -14.50
C SER A 176 -17.03 25.43 -13.03
N ASP A 177 -16.87 24.28 -12.39
CA ASP A 177 -16.35 24.21 -11.02
C ASP A 177 -14.84 24.46 -10.99
N PHE A 178 -14.09 24.04 -12.01
CA PHE A 178 -12.63 24.14 -12.05
C PHE A 178 -12.13 25.44 -12.70
N MET A 179 -12.87 26.03 -13.64
CA MET A 179 -12.42 27.18 -14.42
C MET A 179 -12.07 28.39 -13.53
N GLY A 180 -10.82 28.86 -13.63
CA GLY A 180 -10.34 29.99 -12.84
C GLY A 180 -10.17 29.73 -11.34
N ARG A 181 -10.28 28.47 -10.90
CA ARG A 181 -10.18 28.07 -9.49
C ARG A 181 -8.80 27.52 -9.11
N VAL A 182 -8.51 27.54 -7.82
CA VAL A 182 -7.34 26.89 -7.23
C VAL A 182 -7.71 25.46 -6.83
N VAL A 183 -6.89 24.50 -7.25
CA VAL A 183 -7.11 23.07 -7.03
C VAL A 183 -5.94 22.48 -6.24
N VAL A 184 -6.24 21.58 -5.32
CA VAL A 184 -5.24 20.73 -4.65
C VAL A 184 -5.48 19.29 -5.02
N ASP A 185 -4.46 18.64 -5.55
CA ASP A 185 -4.43 17.21 -5.88
C ASP A 185 -3.63 16.47 -4.80
N VAL A 186 -4.32 15.70 -3.97
CA VAL A 186 -3.75 15.02 -2.80
C VAL A 186 -3.32 13.61 -3.18
N GLY A 187 -2.05 13.27 -2.97
CA GLY A 187 -1.49 12.00 -3.43
C GLY A 187 -1.46 11.96 -4.95
N ALA A 188 -0.90 13.01 -5.55
CA ALA A 188 -1.02 13.28 -6.99
C ALA A 188 -0.45 12.15 -7.88
N GLY A 189 0.42 11.28 -7.33
CA GLY A 189 1.04 10.19 -8.05
C GLY A 189 1.75 10.73 -9.29
N SER A 190 1.40 10.20 -10.47
CA SER A 190 1.91 10.69 -11.75
C SER A 190 1.52 12.14 -12.11
N GLY A 191 0.58 12.76 -11.40
CA GLY A 191 0.05 14.09 -11.69
C GLY A 191 -1.08 14.11 -12.73
N ILE A 192 -1.67 12.95 -13.06
CA ILE A 192 -2.71 12.86 -14.09
C ILE A 192 -3.98 13.67 -13.75
N LEU A 193 -4.42 13.64 -12.49
CA LEU A 193 -5.61 14.39 -12.05
C LEU A 193 -5.34 15.90 -12.06
N SER A 194 -4.12 16.31 -11.69
CA SER A 194 -3.65 17.68 -11.84
C SER A 194 -3.71 18.17 -13.29
N LEU A 195 -3.31 17.33 -14.26
CA LEU A 195 -3.41 17.66 -15.68
C LEU A 195 -4.87 17.78 -16.13
N PHE A 196 -5.79 16.93 -15.66
CA PHE A 196 -7.22 17.06 -15.95
C PHE A 196 -7.80 18.36 -15.39
N ALA A 197 -7.45 18.74 -14.16
CA ALA A 197 -7.86 20.01 -13.57
C ALA A 197 -7.33 21.22 -14.38
N ALA A 198 -6.07 21.18 -14.82
CA ALA A 198 -5.50 22.21 -15.69
C ALA A 198 -6.22 22.27 -17.05
N GLN A 199 -6.57 21.12 -17.65
CA GLN A 199 -7.36 21.05 -18.89
C GLN A 199 -8.76 21.67 -18.73
N ALA A 200 -9.40 21.44 -17.58
CA ALA A 200 -10.68 22.09 -17.24
C ALA A 200 -10.55 23.61 -17.08
N GLY A 201 -9.34 24.13 -16.97
CA GLY A 201 -9.06 25.56 -16.92
C GLY A 201 -8.85 26.09 -15.51
N ALA A 202 -8.41 25.25 -14.57
CA ALA A 202 -7.92 25.68 -13.26
C ALA A 202 -6.95 26.87 -13.41
N LYS A 203 -7.05 27.83 -12.48
CA LYS A 203 -6.11 28.95 -12.35
C LYS A 203 -4.74 28.42 -11.94
N HIS A 204 -4.72 27.55 -10.93
CA HIS A 204 -3.52 26.89 -10.44
C HIS A 204 -3.86 25.55 -9.80
N VAL A 205 -2.93 24.59 -9.87
CA VAL A 205 -3.04 23.27 -9.24
C VAL A 205 -1.80 23.01 -8.38
N TYR A 206 -2.01 22.72 -7.10
CA TYR A 206 -0.96 22.21 -6.21
C TYR A 206 -1.05 20.69 -6.15
N ALA A 207 -0.07 20.02 -6.76
CA ALA A 207 0.03 18.56 -6.79
C ALA A 207 0.91 18.09 -5.64
N VAL A 208 0.31 17.55 -4.57
CA VAL A 208 1.03 17.09 -3.37
C VAL A 208 1.29 15.59 -3.50
N GLU A 209 2.55 15.19 -3.51
CA GLU A 209 2.97 13.78 -3.64
C GLU A 209 4.12 13.48 -2.68
N ALA A 210 3.95 12.45 -1.83
CA ALA A 210 4.91 12.15 -0.78
C ALA A 210 6.06 11.24 -1.24
N SER A 211 5.83 10.39 -2.23
CA SER A 211 6.80 9.43 -2.74
C SER A 211 7.78 10.05 -3.76
N GLU A 212 8.72 9.22 -4.24
CA GLU A 212 9.60 9.57 -5.36
C GLU A 212 8.84 9.76 -6.68
N MET A 213 7.55 9.42 -6.74
CA MET A 213 6.71 9.70 -7.92
C MET A 213 6.61 11.20 -8.23
N ALA A 214 6.82 12.07 -7.23
CA ALA A 214 6.85 13.53 -7.43
C ALA A 214 7.85 13.96 -8.53
N GLU A 215 9.00 13.29 -8.66
CA GLU A 215 9.98 13.60 -9.71
C GLU A 215 9.46 13.23 -11.11
N TYR A 216 8.75 12.09 -11.21
CA TYR A 216 8.13 11.68 -12.47
C TYR A 216 6.93 12.55 -12.83
N ALA A 217 6.14 12.98 -11.84
CA ALA A 217 5.07 13.95 -12.04
C ALA A 217 5.61 15.25 -12.63
N ARG A 218 6.71 15.79 -12.08
CA ARG A 218 7.38 16.98 -12.65
C ARG A 218 7.81 16.76 -14.09
N LYS A 219 8.38 15.60 -14.42
CA LYS A 219 8.77 15.25 -15.80
C LYS A 219 7.56 15.22 -16.74
N LEU A 220 6.46 14.56 -16.33
CA LEU A 220 5.24 14.47 -17.14
C LEU A 220 4.60 15.84 -17.37
N ILE A 221 4.52 16.65 -16.30
CA ILE A 221 3.96 18.01 -16.33
C ILE A 221 4.81 18.93 -17.23
N ALA A 222 6.15 18.87 -17.11
CA ALA A 222 7.06 19.63 -17.98
C ALA A 222 6.94 19.23 -19.46
N GLY A 223 6.64 17.96 -19.74
CA GLY A 223 6.33 17.48 -21.10
C GLY A 223 5.02 18.03 -21.69
N ASN A 224 4.18 18.68 -20.88
CA ASN A 224 2.88 19.24 -21.27
C ASN A 224 2.81 20.76 -20.95
N PRO A 225 3.66 21.62 -21.55
CA PRO A 225 3.94 22.97 -21.08
C PRO A 225 2.71 23.90 -21.01
N ILE A 226 1.75 23.76 -21.94
CA ILE A 226 0.52 24.58 -21.97
C ILE A 226 -0.30 24.41 -20.68
N LEU A 227 -0.36 23.18 -20.18
CA LEU A 227 -1.05 22.81 -18.94
C LEU A 227 -0.14 23.00 -17.72
N GLY A 228 1.12 22.58 -17.85
CA GLY A 228 2.07 22.48 -16.76
C GLY A 228 2.48 23.83 -16.15
N GLN A 229 2.41 24.93 -16.90
CA GLN A 229 2.63 26.28 -16.36
C GLN A 229 1.67 26.65 -15.20
N ARG A 230 0.56 25.90 -15.03
CA ARG A 230 -0.43 26.12 -13.97
C ARG A 230 -0.30 25.11 -12.82
N ILE A 231 0.68 24.21 -12.85
CA ILE A 231 0.79 23.10 -11.90
C ILE A 231 2.11 23.21 -11.14
N THR A 232 2.04 23.23 -9.81
CA THR A 232 3.21 23.16 -8.93
C THR A 232 3.22 21.82 -8.21
N VAL A 233 4.28 21.03 -8.39
CA VAL A 233 4.48 19.75 -7.69
C VAL A 233 5.21 19.97 -6.37
N ILE A 234 4.56 19.63 -5.27
CA ILE A 234 5.07 19.74 -3.91
C ILE A 234 5.36 18.34 -3.39
N LYS A 235 6.65 18.03 -3.17
CA LYS A 235 7.05 16.74 -2.62
C LYS A 235 6.91 16.75 -1.10
N GLY A 236 6.05 15.90 -0.55
CA GLY A 236 5.84 15.78 0.88
C GLY A 236 4.49 15.18 1.25
N LYS A 237 4.33 14.84 2.54
CA LYS A 237 3.06 14.35 3.08
C LYS A 237 2.08 15.49 3.25
N VAL A 238 0.80 15.23 2.98
CA VAL A 238 -0.24 16.27 3.04
C VAL A 238 -0.45 16.80 4.46
N GLU A 239 -0.01 16.07 5.48
CA GLU A 239 0.02 16.45 6.89
C GLU A 239 1.14 17.44 7.25
N ASP A 240 2.19 17.52 6.42
CA ASP A 240 3.43 18.25 6.73
C ASP A 240 3.68 19.46 5.82
N VAL A 241 3.19 19.41 4.58
CA VAL A 241 3.39 20.50 3.62
C VAL A 241 2.55 21.73 3.97
N GLU A 242 2.97 22.89 3.49
CA GLU A 242 2.21 24.14 3.56
C GLU A 242 1.93 24.65 2.14
N LEU A 243 0.74 25.21 1.93
CA LEU A 243 0.31 25.77 0.65
C LEU A 243 0.19 27.29 0.76
N PRO A 244 0.55 28.04 -0.30
CA PRO A 244 0.56 29.51 -0.26
C PRO A 244 -0.85 30.13 -0.24
N GLU A 245 -1.87 29.40 -0.70
CA GLU A 245 -3.28 29.80 -0.65
C GLU A 245 -4.18 28.57 -0.44
N ARG A 246 -5.41 28.81 0.04
CA ARG A 246 -6.44 27.75 0.15
C ARG A 246 -7.04 27.44 -1.22
N ALA A 247 -7.55 26.23 -1.38
CA ALA A 247 -8.15 25.73 -2.61
C ALA A 247 -9.68 25.89 -2.63
N ASP A 248 -10.21 26.06 -3.84
CA ASP A 248 -11.64 25.95 -4.11
C ASP A 248 -12.06 24.49 -4.31
N ILE A 249 -11.15 23.65 -4.82
CA ILE A 249 -11.40 22.23 -5.08
C ILE A 249 -10.26 21.39 -4.51
N LEU A 250 -10.63 20.31 -3.83
CA LEU A 250 -9.75 19.24 -3.42
C LEU A 250 -10.08 17.99 -4.24
N ILE A 251 -9.14 17.54 -5.07
CA ILE A 251 -9.26 16.31 -5.86
C ILE A 251 -8.27 15.27 -5.34
N SER A 252 -8.67 14.00 -5.31
CA SER A 252 -7.79 12.90 -4.95
C SER A 252 -8.36 11.57 -5.41
N GLU A 253 -7.51 10.56 -5.45
CA GLU A 253 -7.90 9.15 -5.52
C GLU A 253 -7.46 8.47 -4.21
N PRO A 254 -8.29 8.54 -3.14
CA PRO A 254 -7.92 8.00 -1.83
C PRO A 254 -8.50 6.62 -1.54
N MET A 255 -9.02 5.91 -2.54
CA MET A 255 -9.74 4.66 -2.35
C MET A 255 -8.80 3.45 -2.36
N GLY A 256 -8.85 2.65 -1.30
CA GLY A 256 -8.26 1.31 -1.27
C GLY A 256 -9.31 0.21 -1.48
N THR A 257 -8.87 -1.05 -1.35
CA THR A 257 -9.79 -2.19 -1.19
C THR A 257 -10.81 -1.91 -0.08
N LEU A 258 -12.09 -2.25 -0.29
CA LEU A 258 -13.19 -1.91 0.63
C LEU A 258 -13.31 -0.38 0.89
N LEU A 259 -12.89 0.47 -0.04
CA LEU A 259 -12.83 1.94 0.07
C LEU A 259 -11.78 2.47 1.07
N VAL A 260 -11.57 1.78 2.19
CA VAL A 260 -10.83 2.29 3.36
C VAL A 260 -9.40 1.77 3.50
N ASN A 261 -9.04 0.67 2.81
CA ASN A 261 -7.69 0.12 2.92
C ASN A 261 -6.63 1.17 2.58
N GLU A 262 -5.41 1.00 3.10
CA GLU A 262 -4.30 1.97 2.98
C GLU A 262 -4.49 3.29 3.74
N ARG A 263 -5.65 3.45 4.40
CA ARG A 263 -5.99 4.58 5.29
C ARG A 263 -5.80 5.96 4.65
N MET A 264 -5.81 6.07 3.32
CA MET A 264 -5.58 7.34 2.62
C MET A 264 -6.74 8.33 2.78
N LEU A 265 -7.95 7.85 3.10
CA LEU A 265 -9.10 8.70 3.43
C LEU A 265 -8.82 9.66 4.58
N GLU A 266 -7.98 9.27 5.55
CA GLU A 266 -7.58 10.15 6.66
C GLU A 266 -6.79 11.35 6.13
N SER A 267 -5.78 11.12 5.30
CA SER A 267 -5.00 12.16 4.64
C SER A 267 -5.88 13.05 3.77
N TYR A 268 -6.89 12.48 3.10
CA TYR A 268 -7.85 13.22 2.29
C TYR A 268 -8.73 14.18 3.14
N VAL A 269 -9.20 13.70 4.30
CA VAL A 269 -9.97 14.50 5.26
C VAL A 269 -9.10 15.58 5.93
N ILE A 270 -7.85 15.28 6.28
CA ILE A 270 -6.90 16.26 6.78
C ILE A 270 -6.66 17.36 5.75
N ALA A 271 -6.49 16.99 4.48
CA ALA A 271 -6.29 17.95 3.40
C ALA A 271 -7.50 18.87 3.20
N ARG A 272 -8.73 18.35 3.33
CA ARG A 272 -9.96 19.16 3.36
C ARG A 272 -9.87 20.21 4.46
N ASP A 273 -9.59 19.80 5.69
CA ASP A 273 -9.62 20.71 6.84
C ASP A 273 -8.53 21.78 6.79
N ARG A 274 -7.35 21.43 6.27
CA ARG A 274 -6.20 22.35 6.14
C ARG A 274 -6.35 23.30 4.95
N PHE A 275 -6.67 22.76 3.77
CA PHE A 275 -6.46 23.47 2.51
C PHE A 275 -7.74 23.89 1.81
N LEU A 276 -8.88 23.26 2.08
CA LEU A 276 -10.13 23.63 1.40
C LEU A 276 -10.74 24.90 2.01
N THR A 277 -11.33 25.74 1.17
CA THR A 277 -12.17 26.86 1.62
C THR A 277 -13.52 26.35 2.18
N PRO A 278 -14.24 27.10 3.04
CA PRO A 278 -15.50 26.63 3.64
C PRO A 278 -16.61 26.20 2.65
N ASN A 279 -16.58 26.72 1.43
CA ASN A 279 -17.52 26.36 0.36
C ASN A 279 -16.83 25.63 -0.81
N GLY A 280 -15.62 25.14 -0.58
CA GLY A 280 -14.87 24.39 -1.57
C GLY A 280 -15.50 23.01 -1.81
N LYS A 281 -15.16 22.41 -2.94
CA LYS A 281 -15.69 21.10 -3.35
C LYS A 281 -14.65 20.01 -3.22
N MET A 282 -15.13 18.80 -2.92
CA MET A 282 -14.32 17.59 -2.90
C MET A 282 -14.69 16.68 -4.07
N PHE A 283 -13.68 16.18 -4.75
CA PHE A 283 -13.79 15.21 -5.85
C PHE A 283 -12.92 13.98 -5.51
N PRO A 284 -13.50 12.87 -5.03
CA PRO A 284 -14.93 12.62 -4.76
C PRO A 284 -15.45 13.29 -3.46
N SER A 285 -16.77 13.44 -3.35
CA SER A 285 -17.45 14.05 -2.19
C SER A 285 -18.02 13.03 -1.19
N VAL A 286 -18.41 11.85 -1.66
CA VAL A 286 -19.07 10.82 -0.84
C VAL A 286 -18.58 9.45 -1.29
N GLY A 287 -18.33 8.56 -0.34
CA GLY A 287 -18.14 7.14 -0.57
C GLY A 287 -19.28 6.31 0.00
N ARG A 288 -19.55 5.16 -0.60
CA ARG A 288 -20.50 4.15 -0.12
C ARG A 288 -19.82 2.80 -0.08
N ILE A 289 -19.82 2.15 1.08
CA ILE A 289 -19.46 0.73 1.18
C ILE A 289 -20.76 -0.05 1.04
N HIS A 290 -20.88 -0.84 0.00
CA HIS A 290 -22.01 -1.75 -0.22
C HIS A 290 -21.69 -3.12 0.34
N MET A 291 -22.71 -3.79 0.87
CA MET A 291 -22.59 -5.11 1.49
C MET A 291 -23.82 -5.96 1.13
N ALA A 292 -23.60 -7.24 0.82
CA ALA A 292 -24.66 -8.22 0.62
C ALA A 292 -24.20 -9.64 1.00
N PRO A 293 -25.04 -10.46 1.63
CA PRO A 293 -24.72 -11.87 1.87
C PRO A 293 -24.65 -12.63 0.55
N PHE A 294 -23.73 -13.60 0.45
CA PHE A 294 -23.56 -14.42 -0.75
C PHE A 294 -23.53 -15.91 -0.43
N SER A 295 -23.77 -16.73 -1.47
CA SER A 295 -23.59 -18.17 -1.45
C SER A 295 -22.66 -18.59 -2.59
N ASP A 296 -21.45 -19.04 -2.24
CA ASP A 296 -20.46 -19.58 -3.18
C ASP A 296 -19.78 -20.81 -2.55
N GLU A 297 -20.32 -22.00 -2.84
CA GLU A 297 -19.79 -23.27 -2.34
C GLU A 297 -18.38 -23.54 -2.87
N TYR A 298 -18.12 -23.17 -4.14
CA TYR A 298 -16.82 -23.41 -4.77
C TYR A 298 -15.72 -22.63 -4.07
N LEU A 299 -15.95 -21.35 -3.77
CA LEU A 299 -15.00 -20.55 -2.99
C LEU A 299 -14.78 -21.14 -1.60
N PHE A 300 -15.86 -21.51 -0.91
CA PHE A 300 -15.75 -22.06 0.44
C PHE A 300 -14.91 -23.34 0.46
N VAL A 301 -15.19 -24.27 -0.45
CA VAL A 301 -14.44 -25.53 -0.59
C VAL A 301 -13.00 -25.27 -1.01
N GLU A 302 -12.74 -24.31 -1.91
CA GLU A 302 -11.38 -23.93 -2.32
C GLU A 302 -10.53 -23.47 -1.12
N ILE A 303 -11.09 -22.61 -0.26
CA ILE A 303 -10.40 -22.13 0.95
C ILE A 303 -10.20 -23.27 1.95
N ALA A 304 -11.25 -24.06 2.22
CA ALA A 304 -11.17 -25.18 3.15
C ALA A 304 -10.15 -26.24 2.69
N ASN A 305 -10.06 -26.51 1.39
CA ASN A 305 -9.16 -27.50 0.83
C ASN A 305 -7.68 -27.13 0.97
N LYS A 306 -7.34 -25.83 1.05
CA LYS A 306 -5.95 -25.40 1.33
C LYS A 306 -5.44 -25.97 2.66
N ALA A 307 -6.32 -26.12 3.64
CA ALA A 307 -5.98 -26.68 4.95
C ALA A 307 -5.70 -28.18 4.90
N LEU A 308 -6.22 -28.91 3.91
CA LEU A 308 -6.07 -30.37 3.82
C LEU A 308 -4.62 -30.82 3.69
N PHE A 309 -3.73 -29.98 3.15
CA PHE A 309 -2.29 -30.23 3.16
C PHE A 309 -1.77 -30.58 4.56
N TRP A 310 -2.30 -29.93 5.60
CA TRP A 310 -1.90 -30.15 6.98
C TRP A 310 -2.50 -31.40 7.61
N GLN A 311 -3.38 -32.14 6.93
CA GLN A 311 -3.93 -33.40 7.45
C GLN A 311 -3.03 -34.62 7.22
N GLN A 312 -1.84 -34.42 6.67
CA GLN A 312 -0.88 -35.50 6.40
C GLN A 312 -0.24 -36.01 7.70
N GLN A 313 -0.50 -37.28 8.03
CA GLN A 313 0.11 -37.97 9.18
C GLN A 313 1.56 -38.41 8.95
N ASN A 314 2.01 -38.45 7.69
CA ASN A 314 3.37 -38.86 7.32
C ASN A 314 3.88 -38.04 6.14
N TYR A 315 4.33 -36.81 6.42
CA TYR A 315 5.06 -35.96 5.50
C TYR A 315 6.57 -36.15 5.74
N TYR A 316 7.19 -37.03 4.96
CA TYR A 316 8.61 -37.41 5.13
C TYR A 316 8.97 -37.87 6.56
N GLY A 317 8.08 -38.63 7.21
CA GLY A 317 8.26 -39.10 8.59
C GLY A 317 7.75 -38.15 9.67
N VAL A 318 7.10 -37.04 9.30
CA VAL A 318 6.57 -36.03 10.23
C VAL A 318 5.05 -35.95 10.13
N ASP A 319 4.36 -35.96 11.27
CA ASP A 319 2.91 -35.72 11.36
C ASP A 319 2.62 -34.21 11.37
N LEU A 320 1.92 -33.72 10.34
CA LEU A 320 1.55 -32.30 10.19
C LEU A 320 0.19 -31.96 10.83
N THR A 321 -0.60 -32.97 11.21
CA THR A 321 -1.98 -32.79 11.72
C THR A 321 -2.12 -31.84 12.91
N PRO A 322 -1.12 -31.69 13.83
CA PRO A 322 -1.23 -30.73 14.92
C PRO A 322 -1.41 -29.27 14.47
N LEU A 323 -1.01 -28.93 13.23
CA LEU A 323 -1.13 -27.57 12.68
C LEU A 323 -2.39 -27.35 11.84
N HIS A 324 -3.18 -28.39 11.55
CA HIS A 324 -4.36 -28.29 10.70
C HIS A 324 -5.38 -27.25 11.18
N GLY A 325 -5.72 -27.24 12.47
CA GLY A 325 -6.69 -26.30 13.02
C GLY A 325 -6.26 -24.83 12.88
N THR A 326 -4.98 -24.56 13.16
CA THR A 326 -4.39 -23.21 13.00
C THR A 326 -4.34 -22.79 11.54
N ALA A 327 -3.95 -23.69 10.63
CA ALA A 327 -3.93 -23.41 9.20
C ALA A 327 -5.34 -23.15 8.64
N PHE A 328 -6.32 -23.97 9.02
CA PHE A 328 -7.73 -23.78 8.63
C PHE A 328 -8.22 -22.39 9.05
N GLN A 329 -8.02 -22.01 10.32
CA GLN A 329 -8.41 -20.68 10.80
C GLN A 329 -7.63 -19.56 10.09
N GLY A 330 -6.35 -19.78 9.78
CA GLY A 330 -5.52 -18.84 9.01
C GLY A 330 -6.10 -18.56 7.62
N TYR A 331 -6.47 -19.59 6.86
CA TYR A 331 -7.06 -19.41 5.52
C TYR A 331 -8.40 -18.66 5.56
N PHE A 332 -9.25 -18.90 6.57
CA PHE A 332 -10.51 -18.16 6.75
C PHE A 332 -10.34 -16.76 7.37
N SER A 333 -9.13 -16.38 7.79
CA SER A 333 -8.81 -15.03 8.29
C SER A 333 -8.37 -14.06 7.18
N GLN A 334 -8.23 -14.55 5.94
CA GLN A 334 -7.91 -13.72 4.79
C GLN A 334 -9.19 -13.37 4.04
N PRO A 335 -9.52 -12.08 3.84
CA PRO A 335 -10.59 -11.71 2.96
C PRO A 335 -10.15 -11.97 1.51
N VAL A 336 -11.10 -12.31 0.64
CA VAL A 336 -10.82 -12.64 -0.77
C VAL A 336 -11.10 -11.43 -1.64
N VAL A 337 -10.19 -11.09 -2.54
CA VAL A 337 -10.35 -10.02 -3.51
C VAL A 337 -10.43 -10.63 -4.91
N ASP A 338 -11.59 -10.52 -5.56
CA ASP A 338 -11.83 -10.93 -6.95
C ASP A 338 -13.13 -10.36 -7.52
N ALA A 339 -13.31 -10.55 -8.83
CA ALA A 339 -14.58 -10.31 -9.49
C ALA A 339 -15.49 -11.53 -9.38
N PHE A 340 -16.75 -11.33 -9.04
CA PHE A 340 -17.72 -12.43 -8.92
C PHE A 340 -19.06 -12.11 -9.60
N ASP A 341 -19.82 -13.16 -9.90
CA ASP A 341 -21.13 -13.04 -10.53
C ASP A 341 -22.18 -12.53 -9.52
N PRO A 342 -22.89 -11.41 -9.80
CA PRO A 342 -23.88 -10.86 -8.88
C PRO A 342 -25.04 -11.82 -8.55
N ARG A 343 -25.25 -12.89 -9.33
CA ARG A 343 -26.24 -13.95 -9.04
C ARG A 343 -25.89 -14.77 -7.78
N LEU A 344 -24.65 -14.71 -7.29
CA LEU A 344 -24.25 -15.34 -6.03
C LEU A 344 -24.79 -14.61 -4.79
N LEU A 345 -25.29 -13.38 -4.95
CA LEU A 345 -25.89 -12.62 -3.86
C LEU A 345 -27.27 -13.20 -3.51
N ILE A 346 -27.53 -13.41 -2.22
CA ILE A 346 -28.78 -14.03 -1.74
C ILE A 346 -29.75 -13.01 -1.13
N ALA A 347 -29.37 -11.73 -1.05
CA ALA A 347 -30.22 -10.63 -0.63
C ALA A 347 -29.86 -9.35 -1.38
N ALA A 348 -30.78 -8.38 -1.38
CA ALA A 348 -30.49 -7.04 -1.89
C ALA A 348 -29.37 -6.38 -1.05
N PRO A 349 -28.45 -5.61 -1.69
CA PRO A 349 -27.38 -4.96 -0.96
C PRO A 349 -27.89 -3.81 -0.10
N MET A 350 -27.24 -3.63 1.04
CA MET A 350 -27.29 -2.38 1.82
C MET A 350 -26.00 -1.60 1.62
N PHE A 351 -25.96 -0.34 2.06
CA PHE A 351 -24.72 0.44 2.04
C PHE A 351 -24.56 1.31 3.29
N HIS A 352 -23.30 1.57 3.63
CA HIS A 352 -22.87 2.54 4.63
C HIS A 352 -22.25 3.76 3.92
N VAL A 353 -22.63 4.97 4.33
CA VAL A 353 -22.23 6.23 3.67
C VAL A 353 -21.11 6.90 4.45
N ILE A 354 -20.04 7.28 3.75
CA ILE A 354 -18.97 8.11 4.27
C ILE A 354 -19.02 9.44 3.50
N ASP A 355 -19.48 10.51 4.16
CA ASP A 355 -19.51 11.85 3.59
C ASP A 355 -18.16 12.55 3.82
N PHE A 356 -17.29 12.55 2.82
CA PHE A 356 -15.94 13.12 2.92
C PHE A 356 -15.96 14.62 3.20
N THR A 357 -17.08 15.31 2.95
CA THR A 357 -17.21 16.74 3.23
C THR A 357 -17.46 17.06 4.71
N LYS A 358 -17.85 16.06 5.51
CA LYS A 358 -18.26 16.27 6.92
C LYS A 358 -17.55 15.37 7.93
N ILE A 359 -17.19 14.15 7.52
CA ILE A 359 -16.61 13.17 8.43
C ILE A 359 -15.32 13.69 9.05
N LYS A 360 -15.09 13.40 10.32
CA LYS A 360 -13.83 13.69 11.00
C LYS A 360 -12.83 12.56 10.79
N GLU A 361 -11.55 12.89 10.89
CA GLU A 361 -10.45 11.94 10.79
C GLU A 361 -10.63 10.77 11.77
N GLU A 362 -11.04 11.05 13.01
CA GLU A 362 -11.14 10.05 14.07
C GLU A 362 -12.29 9.05 13.86
N GLU A 363 -13.32 9.44 13.11
CA GLU A 363 -14.44 8.56 12.75
C GLU A 363 -14.03 7.48 11.74
N LEU A 364 -12.86 7.62 11.09
CA LEU A 364 -12.30 6.59 10.23
C LEU A 364 -11.51 5.53 11.02
N TYR A 365 -11.15 5.75 12.28
CA TYR A 365 -10.38 4.77 13.06
C TYR A 365 -11.21 3.55 13.45
N GLU A 366 -12.50 3.74 13.63
CA GLU A 366 -13.45 2.70 14.02
C GLU A 366 -14.75 2.91 13.25
N ILE A 367 -15.06 2.02 12.31
CA ILE A 367 -16.28 2.09 11.50
C ILE A 367 -17.17 0.91 11.88
N ASP A 368 -18.30 1.21 12.48
CA ASP A 368 -19.26 0.22 12.95
C ASP A 368 -20.54 0.22 12.12
N ILE A 369 -20.85 -0.92 11.52
CA ILE A 369 -21.95 -1.07 10.56
C ILE A 369 -22.89 -2.19 11.03
N PRO A 370 -24.08 -1.89 11.57
CA PRO A 370 -25.10 -2.89 11.82
C PRO A 370 -25.64 -3.43 10.49
N LEU A 371 -25.78 -4.75 10.41
CA LEU A 371 -26.19 -5.44 9.19
C LEU A 371 -27.60 -5.99 9.33
N ARG A 372 -28.41 -5.81 8.27
CA ARG A 372 -29.75 -6.37 8.18
C ARG A 372 -30.12 -6.66 6.73
N PHE A 373 -30.47 -7.90 6.44
CA PHE A 373 -30.85 -8.38 5.13
C PHE A 373 -32.07 -9.29 5.21
N ILE A 374 -32.81 -9.38 4.11
CA ILE A 374 -33.87 -10.39 3.93
C ILE A 374 -33.41 -11.32 2.81
N ALA A 375 -33.25 -12.61 3.13
CA ALA A 375 -32.88 -13.61 2.14
C ALA A 375 -33.97 -13.71 1.07
N THR A 376 -33.58 -13.63 -0.20
CA THR A 376 -34.48 -13.73 -1.35
C THR A 376 -34.64 -15.17 -1.84
N VAL A 377 -33.68 -16.03 -1.50
CA VAL A 377 -33.61 -17.44 -1.90
C VAL A 377 -33.20 -18.30 -0.71
N GLY A 378 -33.56 -19.59 -0.76
CA GLY A 378 -33.01 -20.58 0.16
C GLY A 378 -31.58 -20.95 -0.27
N ALA A 379 -30.62 -20.81 0.64
CA ALA A 379 -29.20 -21.01 0.34
C ALA A 379 -28.37 -21.27 1.59
N ARG A 380 -27.14 -21.76 1.38
CA ARG A 380 -26.09 -21.76 2.39
C ARG A 380 -25.32 -20.45 2.30
N LEU A 381 -25.51 -19.57 3.28
CA LEU A 381 -24.82 -18.29 3.39
C LEU A 381 -23.35 -18.55 3.73
N HIS A 382 -22.46 -18.20 2.81
CA HIS A 382 -21.02 -18.41 2.92
C HIS A 382 -20.27 -17.20 3.47
N GLY A 383 -20.86 -16.00 3.39
CA GLY A 383 -20.24 -14.81 3.94
C GLY A 383 -20.90 -13.52 3.49
N LEU A 384 -20.13 -12.43 3.59
CA LEU A 384 -20.52 -11.08 3.17
C LEU A 384 -19.63 -10.62 2.01
N ALA A 385 -20.25 -10.22 0.91
CA ALA A 385 -19.58 -9.59 -0.21
C ALA A 385 -19.69 -8.07 -0.07
N CYS A 386 -18.60 -7.37 -0.36
CA CYS A 386 -18.49 -5.93 -0.21
C CYS A 386 -17.86 -5.29 -1.44
N TRP A 387 -18.33 -4.10 -1.80
CA TRP A 387 -17.78 -3.26 -2.86
C TRP A 387 -18.03 -1.80 -2.49
N PHE A 388 -17.59 -0.86 -3.31
CA PHE A 388 -17.84 0.55 -3.05
C PHE A 388 -18.18 1.36 -4.29
N ASP A 389 -18.86 2.48 -4.03
CA ASP A 389 -19.11 3.54 -5.00
C ASP A 389 -18.59 4.86 -4.43
N VAL A 390 -18.10 5.76 -5.29
CA VAL A 390 -17.79 7.15 -4.92
C VAL A 390 -18.51 8.13 -5.84
N LEU A 391 -19.01 9.21 -5.25
CA LEU A 391 -19.74 10.27 -5.94
C LEU A 391 -18.88 11.52 -6.11
N PHE A 392 -18.74 11.96 -7.35
CA PHE A 392 -18.30 13.29 -7.73
C PHE A 392 -19.52 14.20 -7.89
N ASN A 393 -19.82 14.97 -6.84
CA ASN A 393 -20.99 15.83 -6.79
C ASN A 393 -20.69 17.24 -7.35
N GLY A 394 -20.45 17.30 -8.67
CA GLY A 394 -20.22 18.57 -9.36
C GLY A 394 -21.49 19.39 -9.57
N SER A 395 -21.32 20.68 -9.93
CA SER A 395 -22.45 21.61 -10.12
C SER A 395 -23.28 21.27 -11.34
N THR A 396 -22.64 20.74 -12.39
CA THR A 396 -23.25 20.50 -13.69
C THR A 396 -23.74 19.07 -13.81
N ALA A 397 -22.92 18.11 -13.38
CA ALA A 397 -23.18 16.68 -13.47
C ALA A 397 -22.71 15.93 -12.22
N ARG A 398 -23.53 14.96 -11.80
CA ARG A 398 -23.17 13.99 -10.77
C ARG A 398 -22.63 12.74 -11.43
N ARG A 399 -21.42 12.31 -11.04
CA ARG A 399 -20.78 11.09 -11.57
C ARG A 399 -20.50 10.11 -10.45
N TRP A 400 -20.84 8.85 -10.69
CA TRP A 400 -20.51 7.74 -9.80
C TRP A 400 -19.42 6.90 -10.44
N LEU A 401 -18.37 6.62 -9.68
CA LEU A 401 -17.46 5.51 -9.94
C LEU A 401 -17.95 4.36 -9.07
N THR A 402 -18.21 3.20 -9.68
CA THR A 402 -18.70 2.01 -8.99
C THR A 402 -17.75 0.84 -9.20
N THR A 403 -17.60 0.03 -8.16
CA THR A 403 -16.88 -1.27 -8.20
C THR A 403 -17.84 -2.45 -8.04
N ALA A 404 -19.14 -2.23 -8.25
CA ALA A 404 -20.17 -3.25 -8.04
C ALA A 404 -19.97 -4.50 -8.91
N PRO A 405 -20.33 -5.69 -8.39
CA PRO A 405 -20.30 -6.92 -9.19
C PRO A 405 -21.25 -6.79 -10.39
N GLY A 406 -20.81 -7.26 -11.55
CA GLY A 406 -21.54 -7.12 -12.82
C GLY A 406 -21.30 -5.80 -13.57
N SER A 407 -20.69 -4.79 -12.93
CA SER A 407 -20.13 -3.62 -13.63
C SER A 407 -18.78 -3.95 -14.27
N PRO A 408 -18.29 -3.14 -15.22
CA PRO A 408 -16.92 -3.27 -15.74
C PRO A 408 -15.90 -3.30 -14.61
N THR A 409 -15.02 -4.31 -14.63
CA THR A 409 -14.08 -4.57 -13.55
C THR A 409 -13.03 -3.45 -13.42
N THR A 410 -12.82 -3.01 -12.19
CA THR A 410 -11.73 -2.11 -11.79
C THR A 410 -10.63 -2.90 -11.08
N HIS A 411 -9.42 -2.35 -10.95
CA HIS A 411 -8.32 -3.01 -10.22
C HIS A 411 -8.61 -3.28 -8.73
N TRP A 412 -9.58 -2.58 -8.12
CA TRP A 412 -10.02 -2.85 -6.74
C TRP A 412 -10.80 -4.15 -6.59
N TYR A 413 -11.41 -4.67 -7.67
CA TYR A 413 -12.33 -5.80 -7.65
C TYR A 413 -13.42 -5.65 -6.57
N GLN A 414 -13.93 -6.76 -6.04
CA GLN A 414 -14.79 -6.80 -4.86
C GLN A 414 -14.12 -7.58 -3.73
N LEU A 415 -14.55 -7.35 -2.49
CA LEU A 415 -14.07 -8.07 -1.31
C LEU A 415 -15.11 -9.11 -0.88
N ARG A 416 -14.70 -10.32 -0.51
CA ARG A 416 -15.57 -11.35 0.05
C ARG A 416 -15.00 -11.84 1.39
N CYS A 417 -15.75 -11.60 2.46
CA CYS A 417 -15.45 -12.08 3.80
C CYS A 417 -16.15 -13.43 4.00
N VAL A 418 -15.37 -14.52 3.95
CA VAL A 418 -15.90 -15.89 4.04
C VAL A 418 -15.99 -16.34 5.51
N LEU A 419 -17.12 -16.92 5.88
CA LEU A 419 -17.32 -17.52 7.21
C LEU A 419 -16.77 -18.95 7.24
N SER A 420 -16.08 -19.32 8.32
CA SER A 420 -15.63 -20.70 8.54
C SER A 420 -16.78 -21.68 8.82
N GLN A 421 -17.89 -21.17 9.35
CA GLN A 421 -19.14 -21.90 9.56
C GLN A 421 -20.28 -21.23 8.77
N PRO A 422 -20.66 -21.76 7.60
CA PRO A 422 -21.78 -21.23 6.82
C PRO A 422 -23.13 -21.35 7.55
N ILE A 423 -24.05 -20.45 7.25
CA ILE A 423 -25.38 -20.38 7.88
C ILE A 423 -26.44 -20.81 6.85
N TYR A 424 -27.41 -21.64 7.25
CA TYR A 424 -28.52 -22.00 6.36
C TYR A 424 -29.66 -21.01 6.50
N VAL A 425 -30.13 -20.50 5.36
CA VAL A 425 -31.27 -19.59 5.30
C VAL A 425 -32.30 -20.04 4.26
N VAL A 426 -33.57 -19.71 4.52
CA VAL A 426 -34.68 -19.85 3.57
C VAL A 426 -35.14 -18.49 3.05
N ALA A 427 -35.84 -18.46 1.92
CA ALA A 427 -36.41 -17.22 1.38
C ALA A 427 -37.36 -16.56 2.40
N GLY A 428 -37.27 -15.23 2.51
CA GLY A 428 -38.01 -14.42 3.48
C GLY A 428 -37.38 -14.35 4.88
N GLN A 429 -36.33 -15.14 5.16
CA GLN A 429 -35.69 -15.14 6.47
C GLN A 429 -34.80 -13.91 6.67
N GLU A 430 -34.85 -13.34 7.86
CA GLU A 430 -34.02 -12.22 8.26
C GLU A 430 -32.61 -12.69 8.65
N ILE A 431 -31.60 -12.01 8.10
CA ILE A 431 -30.19 -12.14 8.45
C ILE A 431 -29.78 -10.82 9.12
N THR A 432 -29.29 -10.91 10.34
CA THR A 432 -28.80 -9.76 11.12
C THR A 432 -27.33 -9.91 11.43
N GLY A 433 -26.63 -8.82 11.69
CA GLY A 433 -25.22 -8.91 12.03
C GLY A 433 -24.57 -7.57 12.31
N ARG A 434 -23.24 -7.58 12.31
CA ARG A 434 -22.40 -6.40 12.50
C ARG A 434 -21.10 -6.58 11.74
N MET A 435 -20.71 -5.58 10.96
CA MET A 435 -19.37 -5.47 10.38
C MET A 435 -18.68 -4.30 11.06
N HIS A 436 -17.57 -4.59 11.74
CA HIS A 436 -16.85 -3.62 12.54
C HIS A 436 -15.40 -3.56 12.07
N LEU A 437 -14.97 -2.40 11.59
CA LEU A 437 -13.64 -2.15 11.02
C LEU A 437 -12.81 -1.35 12.02
N ILE A 438 -11.67 -1.87 12.43
CA ILE A 438 -10.75 -1.18 13.36
C ILE A 438 -9.41 -0.93 12.65
N ALA A 439 -9.04 0.34 12.53
CA ALA A 439 -7.78 0.74 11.92
C ALA A 439 -6.59 0.32 12.78
N HIS A 440 -5.48 -0.08 12.15
CA HIS A 440 -4.24 -0.40 12.83
C HIS A 440 -3.02 0.24 12.16
N THR A 441 -1.87 0.18 12.85
CA THR A 441 -0.64 0.91 12.50
C THR A 441 0.00 0.42 11.22
N ALA A 442 -0.27 -0.81 10.77
CA ALA A 442 0.17 -1.34 9.49
C ALA A 442 -0.60 -0.78 8.28
N GLN A 443 -1.23 0.39 8.43
CA GLN A 443 -1.92 1.12 7.36
C GLN A 443 -3.09 0.33 6.75
N SER A 444 -3.87 -0.35 7.59
CA SER A 444 -5.05 -1.11 7.15
C SER A 444 -6.07 -1.26 8.29
N TYR A 445 -7.05 -2.15 8.11
CA TYR A 445 -8.14 -2.44 9.02
C TYR A 445 -8.23 -3.92 9.36
N THR A 446 -8.52 -4.21 10.63
CA THR A 446 -9.05 -5.51 11.04
C THR A 446 -10.56 -5.48 10.90
N ILE A 447 -11.13 -6.48 10.21
CA ILE A 447 -12.56 -6.66 10.01
C ILE A 447 -13.07 -7.68 11.03
N TYR A 448 -14.03 -7.28 11.87
CA TYR A 448 -14.81 -8.18 12.71
C TYR A 448 -16.20 -8.30 12.12
N LEU A 449 -16.53 -9.49 11.61
CA LEU A 449 -17.83 -9.78 11.02
C LEU A 449 -18.58 -10.77 11.90
N THR A 450 -19.83 -10.47 12.19
CA THR A 450 -20.80 -11.43 12.75
C THR A 450 -22.06 -11.42 11.91
N LEU A 451 -22.55 -12.60 11.54
CA LEU A 451 -23.83 -12.79 10.89
C LEU A 451 -24.64 -13.84 11.66
N SER A 452 -25.94 -13.62 11.75
CA SER A 452 -26.88 -14.48 12.48
C SER A 452 -28.22 -14.60 11.75
N ALA A 453 -28.82 -15.78 11.81
CA ALA A 453 -30.18 -16.03 11.32
C ALA A 453 -30.93 -16.98 12.26
N LYS A 454 -32.23 -16.72 12.51
CA LYS A 454 -33.08 -17.57 13.37
C LYS A 454 -33.58 -18.79 12.61
N THR A 455 -33.34 -20.00 13.11
CA THR A 455 -33.87 -21.21 12.47
C THR A 455 -35.37 -21.40 12.69
N TRP A 456 -36.04 -22.00 11.71
CA TRP A 456 -37.42 -22.47 11.80
C TRP A 456 -37.42 -23.97 11.46
N GLY A 457 -37.93 -24.83 12.34
CA GLY A 457 -38.00 -26.27 12.11
C GLY A 457 -38.85 -27.02 13.15
N PRO A 458 -39.30 -28.26 12.85
CA PRO A 458 -40.05 -29.09 13.78
C PRO A 458 -39.20 -29.39 15.03
N GLY A 459 -39.67 -28.98 16.21
CA GLY A 459 -38.93 -29.05 17.47
C GLY A 459 -38.37 -27.71 17.98
N ALA A 460 -38.50 -26.63 17.19
CA ALA A 460 -38.26 -25.27 17.65
C ALA A 460 -39.48 -24.75 18.44
N GLU A 461 -39.69 -25.24 19.66
CA GLU A 461 -40.64 -24.60 20.58
C GLU A 461 -40.16 -23.18 20.90
N GLN A 462 -41.02 -22.18 20.69
CA GLN A 462 -40.91 -20.80 21.20
C GLN A 462 -39.49 -20.19 21.28
N GLY A 463 -38.93 -19.79 20.12
CA GLY A 463 -37.70 -18.97 20.07
C GLY A 463 -36.54 -19.65 19.36
N GLY A 464 -36.75 -19.99 18.08
CA GLY A 464 -35.86 -20.81 17.25
C GLY A 464 -34.36 -20.54 17.39
N ILE A 465 -33.58 -21.63 17.35
CA ILE A 465 -32.12 -21.65 17.54
C ILE A 465 -31.47 -20.62 16.61
N LEU A 466 -30.69 -19.70 17.18
CA LEU A 466 -29.94 -18.69 16.44
C LEU A 466 -28.67 -19.35 15.88
N GLN A 467 -28.58 -19.49 14.56
CA GLN A 467 -27.30 -19.79 13.91
C GLN A 467 -26.51 -18.48 13.86
N THR A 468 -25.32 -18.47 14.45
CA THR A 468 -24.41 -17.31 14.43
C THR A 468 -23.04 -17.79 14.00
N SER A 469 -22.42 -17.00 13.12
CA SER A 469 -21.05 -17.24 12.66
C SER A 469 -20.30 -15.91 12.65
N SER A 470 -19.07 -15.95 13.13
CA SER A 470 -18.22 -14.77 13.25
C SER A 470 -16.83 -15.06 12.72
N CYS A 471 -16.20 -14.06 12.13
CA CYS A 471 -14.80 -14.13 11.72
C CYS A 471 -14.08 -12.80 11.99
N LYS A 472 -12.76 -12.92 12.15
CA LYS A 472 -11.81 -11.82 12.22
C LYS A 472 -10.93 -11.93 10.98
N LEU A 473 -10.91 -10.88 10.16
CA LEU A 473 -10.09 -10.83 8.95
C LEU A 473 -9.13 -9.64 9.00
N ASP A 474 -7.98 -9.77 8.36
CA ASP A 474 -7.03 -8.68 8.17
C ASP A 474 -7.07 -8.18 6.72
N LEU A 475 -7.38 -6.90 6.53
CA LEU A 475 -7.47 -6.28 5.20
C LEU A 475 -6.09 -5.93 4.62
N LYS A 476 -5.00 -6.04 5.40
CA LYS A 476 -3.64 -5.73 4.94
C LYS A 476 -3.14 -6.74 3.91
N GLU A 477 -3.44 -8.03 4.13
CA GLU A 477 -2.97 -9.14 3.30
C GLU A 477 -4.15 -9.98 2.77
N PRO A 478 -4.98 -9.40 1.88
CA PRO A 478 -6.08 -10.13 1.28
C PRO A 478 -5.56 -11.21 0.31
N TYR A 479 -6.35 -12.26 0.15
CA TYR A 479 -6.11 -13.27 -0.89
C TYR A 479 -6.66 -12.78 -2.23
N TYR A 480 -5.77 -12.33 -3.13
CA TYR A 480 -6.13 -11.99 -4.50
C TYR A 480 -6.37 -13.27 -5.32
N ARG A 481 -7.63 -13.54 -5.64
CA ARG A 481 -8.03 -14.73 -6.38
C ARG A 481 -8.14 -14.39 -7.87
N MET A 482 -7.09 -14.70 -8.62
CA MET A 482 -7.13 -14.60 -10.07
C MET A 482 -7.97 -15.74 -10.62
N SER A 483 -9.14 -15.44 -11.18
CA SER A 483 -9.90 -16.40 -11.98
C SER A 483 -9.09 -16.70 -13.24
N GLN A 484 -8.24 -17.72 -13.19
CA GLN A 484 -7.78 -18.35 -14.43
C GLN A 484 -9.04 -18.85 -15.15
N PRO A 485 -9.23 -18.57 -16.45
CA PRO A 485 -10.06 -19.46 -17.25
C PRO A 485 -9.40 -20.83 -17.11
N GLN A 486 -10.06 -21.78 -16.42
CA GLN A 486 -9.58 -23.14 -16.40
C GLN A 486 -9.45 -23.58 -17.87
N ALA A 487 -8.22 -23.86 -18.31
CA ALA A 487 -8.02 -24.57 -19.55
C ALA A 487 -8.76 -25.90 -19.39
N TYR A 488 -9.80 -26.12 -20.19
CA TYR A 488 -10.39 -27.45 -20.33
C TYR A 488 -9.24 -28.43 -20.57
N PRO A 489 -9.07 -29.48 -19.77
CA PRO A 489 -8.16 -30.54 -20.15
C PRO A 489 -8.67 -31.06 -21.49
N LEU A 490 -7.87 -30.92 -22.55
CA LEU A 490 -8.03 -31.75 -23.72
C LEU A 490 -8.03 -33.18 -23.21
N ASN A 491 -9.13 -33.90 -23.45
CA ASN A 491 -9.20 -35.33 -23.22
C ASN A 491 -7.94 -35.95 -23.84
N GLN A 492 -7.08 -36.51 -23.00
CA GLN A 492 -6.07 -37.43 -23.48
C GLN A 492 -6.85 -38.65 -23.96
N ASP A 493 -7.07 -38.71 -25.27
CA ASP A 493 -7.57 -39.88 -25.93
C ASP A 493 -6.72 -41.09 -25.56
N GLN A 494 -7.46 -42.14 -25.24
CA GLN A 494 -7.10 -43.54 -25.07
C GLN A 494 -5.72 -43.92 -25.61
N GLN A 495 -4.89 -44.48 -24.72
CA GLN A 495 -3.72 -45.27 -25.10
C GLN A 495 -4.12 -46.34 -26.12
N PRO A 496 -3.51 -46.40 -27.32
CA PRO A 496 -3.50 -47.60 -28.12
C PRO A 496 -2.39 -48.51 -27.58
N GLN A 497 -2.76 -49.78 -27.42
CA GLN A 497 -1.90 -50.90 -27.03
C GLN A 497 -0.66 -51.03 -27.91
N ASP A 498 0.43 -51.48 -27.29
CA ASP A 498 1.71 -51.84 -27.89
C ASP A 498 1.57 -52.64 -29.19
N ILE A 499 2.04 -52.08 -30.30
CA ILE A 499 2.43 -52.84 -31.49
C ILE A 499 3.84 -52.39 -31.91
N ASN A 500 4.77 -53.30 -31.66
CA ASN A 500 6.18 -53.28 -32.04
C ASN A 500 6.34 -53.18 -33.56
N ILE A 501 7.04 -52.15 -34.07
CA ILE A 501 7.49 -52.12 -35.47
C ILE A 501 8.95 -51.66 -35.55
N GLN A 502 9.72 -52.50 -36.24
CA GLN A 502 11.12 -52.37 -36.61
C GLN A 502 11.39 -51.14 -37.49
N SER A 503 12.61 -50.64 -37.37
CA SER A 503 13.27 -49.68 -38.25
C SER A 503 13.27 -50.11 -39.72
N GLN A 504 12.89 -49.21 -40.65
CA GLN A 504 13.57 -48.98 -41.93
C GLN A 504 12.95 -47.82 -42.75
N ASP A 505 13.86 -47.04 -43.36
CA ASP A 505 13.79 -46.29 -44.64
C ASP A 505 13.05 -44.92 -44.76
N LEU A 506 13.89 -43.88 -44.73
CA LEU A 506 14.25 -42.92 -45.82
C LEU A 506 13.17 -42.27 -46.73
N ASP A 507 13.34 -40.94 -46.82
CA ASP A 507 13.34 -40.05 -48.00
C ASP A 507 12.21 -39.02 -48.30
N GLU A 508 12.73 -37.80 -48.55
CA GLU A 508 12.30 -36.68 -49.42
C GLU A 508 11.19 -35.66 -49.04
N VAL A 509 11.69 -34.48 -48.59
CA VAL A 509 11.53 -33.11 -49.16
C VAL A 509 10.31 -32.79 -50.03
N GLU A 510 9.51 -31.80 -49.61
CA GLU A 510 9.08 -30.70 -50.51
C GLU A 510 8.72 -29.41 -49.74
N MET A 511 9.38 -28.32 -50.15
CA MET A 511 9.10 -26.94 -49.74
C MET A 511 7.86 -26.42 -50.48
N MET A 512 7.01 -25.59 -49.85
CA MET A 512 6.49 -24.41 -50.54
C MET A 512 5.89 -23.33 -49.61
N HIS A 513 6.06 -22.11 -50.09
CA HIS A 513 5.95 -20.79 -49.46
C HIS A 513 4.56 -20.31 -48.98
N GLN A 514 4.60 -19.42 -47.99
CA GLN A 514 3.56 -18.42 -47.66
C GLN A 514 3.21 -17.49 -48.85
N PRO A 515 2.05 -16.83 -48.79
CA PRO A 515 2.09 -15.37 -48.93
C PRO A 515 1.22 -14.61 -47.91
N SER A 516 1.63 -13.36 -47.68
CA SER A 516 1.07 -12.34 -46.80
C SER A 516 0.14 -11.36 -47.59
N PRO A 517 -0.50 -10.36 -46.94
CA PRO A 517 -1.84 -9.88 -47.26
C PRO A 517 -1.90 -8.59 -48.08
N LYS A 518 -3.05 -8.32 -48.72
CA LYS A 518 -3.61 -6.98 -49.04
C LYS A 518 -5.00 -7.08 -49.66
N SER A 519 -6.03 -6.50 -49.02
CA SER A 519 -6.82 -5.36 -49.54
C SER A 519 -8.18 -5.23 -48.83
N CYS A 520 -8.45 -4.03 -48.32
CA CYS A 520 -9.78 -3.53 -47.95
C CYS A 520 -10.79 -3.65 -49.10
N ALA A 521 -12.05 -3.99 -48.80
CA ALA A 521 -13.23 -3.16 -49.08
C ALA A 521 -14.55 -3.84 -48.66
N GLN A 522 -15.36 -3.06 -47.95
CA GLN A 522 -16.83 -3.03 -47.80
C GLN A 522 -17.67 -4.18 -48.39
N ILE A 523 -18.48 -4.82 -47.53
CA ILE A 523 -19.82 -5.30 -47.92
C ILE A 523 -20.78 -5.01 -46.77
N ASP A 524 -21.71 -4.09 -47.04
CA ASP A 524 -22.94 -3.90 -46.29
C ASP A 524 -24.09 -4.60 -47.03
N SER A 525 -24.99 -5.18 -46.24
CA SER A 525 -26.38 -5.56 -46.55
C SER A 525 -26.67 -6.88 -47.31
N LEU A 526 -27.75 -7.50 -46.81
CA LEU A 526 -28.61 -8.55 -47.38
C LEU A 526 -28.17 -10.00 -47.14
N MET A 527 -28.78 -10.67 -46.15
CA MET A 527 -29.92 -11.56 -46.41
C MET A 527 -30.66 -11.89 -45.10
N GLN A 528 -31.95 -11.56 -45.11
CA GLN A 528 -32.98 -12.20 -44.30
C GLN A 528 -33.18 -13.65 -44.75
N ASN A 529 -33.76 -14.46 -43.85
CA ASN A 529 -34.34 -15.80 -44.01
C ASN A 529 -33.43 -16.99 -43.66
N ALA A 530 -33.42 -17.35 -42.38
CA ALA A 530 -33.93 -18.63 -41.86
C ALA A 530 -34.01 -18.58 -40.33
#